data_AF-A0A8J8A6W6-F1
#
_entry.id   AF-A0A8J8A6W6-F1
#
_cell.length_a   1.000
_cell.length_b   1.000
_cell.length_c   1.000
_cell.angle_alpha   90.00
_cell.angle_beta   90.00
_cell.angle_gamma   90.00
#
_symmetry.space_group_name_H-M   'P 1'
#
loop_
_entity.id
_entity.type
_entity.pdbx_description
1 polymer ?
#
loop_
_entity_poly.entity_id
_entity_poly.type
_entity_poly.pdbx_seq_one_letter_code
_entity_poly.pdbx_strand_id
1 'polypeptide(L)'
;MIALAIGVAVGIPVAFILGKLLGKASEALIAITGVPLITYALALQELGPFAGPNVSIEGSPEFTAGTETFLGLIIALTYVELRTRKGLRIDDFIQISFISLPYISLGVALASQFWRGFLAVGIALIGIVVALSMKTPLRGLNVKPCPQEIGDCLTDEDSLMGAVIGGAVIVGGRTLREFPRARELVECMKRAGKPPSLRKATGLLVSLLPLLAVLLPPGDITVIAGLATAYISTLIGAALVTKGQPAPCPEVAREYREFLRKRKRKIDVAV
;
A
#
# COMPACT_ATOMS: atom_id res chain seq x y z
N MET A 1 0.40 18.06 20.93
CA MET A 1 0.81 16.67 20.60
C MET A 1 -0.20 15.63 21.11
N ILE A 2 -1.42 16.04 21.47
CA ILE A 2 -2.44 15.14 22.04
C ILE A 2 -3.08 14.33 20.92
N ALA A 3 -3.46 14.97 19.81
CA ALA A 3 -3.99 14.31 18.63
C ALA A 3 -3.03 13.21 18.10
N LEU A 4 -1.73 13.49 18.02
CA LEU A 4 -0.72 12.49 17.66
C LEU A 4 -0.70 11.30 18.63
N ALA A 5 -0.67 11.57 19.94
CA ALA A 5 -0.59 10.54 20.96
C ALA A 5 -1.80 9.60 20.89
N ILE A 6 -3.01 10.16 20.77
CA ILE A 6 -4.25 9.39 20.65
C ILE A 6 -4.29 8.64 19.30
N GLY A 7 -3.93 9.30 18.20
CA GLY A 7 -3.90 8.68 16.87
C GLY A 7 -2.98 7.46 16.81
N VAL A 8 -1.82 7.51 17.48
CA VAL A 8 -0.90 6.37 17.62
C VAL A 8 -1.46 5.32 18.59
N ALA A 9 -1.92 5.74 19.77
CA ALA A 9 -2.42 4.84 20.82
C ALA A 9 -3.69 4.08 20.41
N VAL A 10 -4.48 4.62 19.49
CA VAL A 10 -5.67 3.95 18.94
C VAL A 10 -5.35 3.27 17.62
N GLY A 11 -4.71 3.98 16.69
CA GLY A 11 -4.49 3.51 15.33
C GLY A 11 -3.59 2.27 15.25
N ILE A 12 -2.50 2.22 16.04
CA ILE A 12 -1.60 1.05 16.02
C ILE A 12 -2.28 -0.19 16.61
N PRO A 13 -2.90 -0.16 17.81
CA PRO A 13 -3.58 -1.34 18.34
C PRO A 13 -4.72 -1.83 17.45
N VAL A 14 -5.52 -0.92 16.86
CA VAL A 14 -6.58 -1.29 15.91
C VAL A 14 -5.99 -1.98 14.69
N ALA A 15 -4.92 -1.44 14.11
CA ALA A 15 -4.21 -2.07 13.00
C ALA A 15 -3.69 -3.46 13.38
N PHE A 16 -3.07 -3.61 14.55
CA PHE A 16 -2.53 -4.88 15.03
C PHE A 16 -3.63 -5.94 15.24
N ILE A 17 -4.73 -5.58 15.93
CA ILE A 17 -5.83 -6.49 16.23
C ILE A 17 -6.53 -6.93 14.95
N LEU A 18 -6.92 -5.99 14.09
CA LEU A 18 -7.59 -6.30 12.83
C LEU A 18 -6.64 -6.98 11.84
N GLY A 19 -5.35 -6.64 11.86
CA GLY A 19 -4.31 -7.30 11.08
C GLY A 19 -4.16 -8.79 11.42
N LYS A 20 -4.32 -9.16 12.69
CA LYS A 20 -4.32 -10.57 13.11
C LYS A 20 -5.50 -11.36 12.54
N LEU A 21 -6.63 -10.70 12.29
CA LEU A 21 -7.85 -11.30 11.74
C LEU A 21 -7.87 -11.31 10.21
N LEU A 22 -7.45 -10.21 9.60
CA LEU A 22 -7.62 -9.93 8.17
C LEU A 22 -6.33 -10.06 7.35
N GLY A 23 -5.21 -10.40 7.99
CA GLY A 23 -3.91 -10.56 7.35
C GLY A 23 -3.02 -9.31 7.38
N LYS A 24 -1.75 -9.49 6.98
CA LYS A 24 -0.71 -8.46 7.09
C LYS A 24 -0.90 -7.30 6.13
N ALA A 25 -1.47 -7.54 4.93
CA ALA A 25 -1.80 -6.45 4.01
C ALA A 25 -2.85 -5.51 4.61
N SER A 26 -3.84 -6.06 5.30
CA SER A 26 -4.87 -5.31 6.02
C SER A 26 -4.27 -4.55 7.21
N GLU A 27 -3.36 -5.18 7.98
CA GLU A 27 -2.61 -4.51 9.06
C GLU A 27 -1.89 -3.24 8.54
N ALA A 28 -1.18 -3.37 7.42
CA ALA A 28 -0.45 -2.26 6.81
C ALA A 28 -1.38 -1.15 6.33
N LEU A 29 -2.49 -1.50 5.66
CA LEU A 29 -3.48 -0.53 5.19
C LEU A 29 -4.09 0.26 6.34
N ILE A 30 -4.51 -0.44 7.40
CA ILE A 30 -5.17 0.16 8.56
C ILE A 30 -4.18 1.03 9.32
N ALA A 31 -2.91 0.65 9.43
CA ALA A 31 -1.89 1.50 10.06
C ALA A 31 -1.63 2.78 9.26
N ILE A 32 -1.34 2.66 7.95
CA ILE A 32 -1.00 3.79 7.06
C ILE A 32 -2.17 4.78 6.95
N THR A 33 -3.41 4.29 7.01
CA THR A 33 -4.60 5.14 6.90
C THR A 33 -5.08 5.62 8.26
N GLY A 34 -5.26 4.70 9.20
CA GLY A 34 -5.94 4.93 10.47
C GLY A 34 -5.19 5.88 11.39
N VAL A 35 -3.87 5.73 11.53
CA VAL A 35 -3.07 6.63 12.39
C VAL A 35 -3.16 8.09 11.92
N PRO A 36 -2.79 8.45 10.68
CA PRO A 36 -2.87 9.85 10.25
C PRO A 36 -4.31 10.35 10.17
N LEU A 37 -5.30 9.49 9.86
CA LEU A 37 -6.70 9.91 9.81
C LEU A 37 -7.26 10.26 11.19
N ILE A 38 -7.01 9.43 12.20
CA ILE A 38 -7.45 9.70 13.58
C ILE A 38 -6.75 10.95 14.11
N THR A 39 -5.44 11.07 13.87
CA THR A 39 -4.68 12.28 14.24
C THR A 39 -5.26 13.53 13.56
N TYR A 40 -5.56 13.46 12.26
CA TYR A 40 -6.16 14.56 11.50
C TYR A 40 -7.51 14.99 12.10
N ALA A 41 -8.40 14.03 12.37
CA ALA A 41 -9.73 14.31 12.91
C ALA A 41 -9.67 14.99 14.28
N LEU A 42 -8.79 14.51 15.16
CA LEU A 42 -8.58 15.10 16.48
C LEU A 42 -7.94 16.49 16.39
N ALA A 43 -6.94 16.66 15.52
CA ALA A 43 -6.30 17.95 15.32
C ALA A 43 -7.28 18.99 14.74
N LEU A 44 -8.18 18.57 13.84
CA LEU A 44 -9.24 19.44 13.31
C LEU A 44 -10.24 19.83 14.41
N GLN A 45 -10.58 18.90 15.31
CA GLN A 45 -11.47 19.18 16.44
C GLN A 45 -10.83 20.18 17.43
N GLU A 46 -9.53 20.06 17.68
CA GLU A 46 -8.76 20.99 18.53
C GLU A 46 -8.68 22.40 17.92
N LEU A 47 -8.71 22.53 16.60
CA LEU A 47 -8.72 23.80 15.87
C LEU A 47 -10.11 24.45 15.71
N GLY A 48 -11.19 23.68 15.92
CA GLY A 48 -12.57 24.13 15.76
C GLY A 48 -13.11 24.98 16.93
N PRO A 49 -14.43 25.23 17.02
CA PRO A 49 -15.05 26.09 18.04
C PRO A 49 -14.91 25.60 19.49
N PHE A 50 -14.28 24.44 19.71
CA PHE A 50 -13.91 23.90 21.02
C PHE A 50 -12.48 24.23 21.45
N ALA A 51 -11.79 25.10 20.72
CA ALA A 51 -10.56 25.75 21.18
C ALA A 51 -10.87 26.63 22.40
N GLY A 52 -11.01 25.99 23.56
CA GLY A 52 -11.00 26.68 24.85
C GLY A 52 -9.71 27.51 24.95
N PRO A 53 -9.70 28.57 25.78
CA PRO A 53 -8.58 29.50 25.88
C PRO A 53 -7.40 28.83 26.60
N ASN A 54 -6.73 27.89 25.95
CA ASN A 54 -5.61 27.16 26.52
C ASN A 54 -4.35 27.44 25.71
N VAL A 55 -3.63 28.43 26.22
CA VAL A 55 -2.17 28.56 26.25
C VAL A 55 -1.45 28.19 24.94
N SER A 56 -1.30 29.21 24.10
CA SER A 56 -0.28 29.30 23.06
C SER A 56 1.10 28.96 23.65
N ILE A 57 1.63 27.79 23.28
CA ILE A 57 3.05 27.50 23.36
C ILE A 57 3.55 27.50 21.92
N GLU A 58 4.27 28.57 21.57
CA GLU A 58 5.17 28.75 20.42
C GLU A 58 4.83 27.96 19.14
N GLY A 59 4.00 28.57 18.27
CA GLY A 59 3.75 28.12 16.91
C GLY A 59 2.32 28.42 16.44
N SER A 60 2.11 28.50 15.11
CA SER A 60 0.73 28.52 14.58
C SER A 60 0.06 27.18 14.94
N PRO A 61 -1.16 27.17 15.51
CA PRO A 61 -1.85 25.93 15.87
C PRO A 61 -2.10 25.04 14.64
N GLU A 62 -2.23 25.63 13.46
CA GLU A 62 -2.31 24.93 12.18
C GLU A 62 -1.00 24.21 11.85
N PHE A 63 0.15 24.85 12.09
CA PHE A 63 1.46 24.23 11.89
C PHE A 63 1.65 23.03 12.82
N THR A 64 1.22 23.15 14.09
CA THR A 64 1.26 22.05 15.06
C THR A 64 0.35 20.89 14.63
N ALA A 65 -0.90 21.16 14.25
CA ALA A 65 -1.84 20.16 13.74
C ALA A 65 -1.30 19.40 12.50
N GLY A 66 -0.71 20.15 11.56
CA GLY A 66 -0.05 19.56 10.39
C GLY A 66 1.16 18.70 10.78
N THR A 67 1.97 19.16 11.73
CA THR A 67 3.14 18.43 12.24
C THR A 67 2.70 17.12 12.90
N GLU A 68 1.68 17.14 13.74
CA GLU A 68 1.13 15.94 14.39
C GLU A 68 0.62 14.93 13.37
N THR A 69 -0.15 15.39 12.38
CA THR A 69 -0.67 14.51 11.31
C THR A 69 0.46 13.90 10.49
N PHE A 70 1.48 14.69 10.14
CA PHE A 70 2.63 14.24 9.37
C PHE A 70 3.51 13.25 10.15
N LEU A 71 3.76 13.52 11.44
CA LEU A 71 4.46 12.60 12.33
C LEU A 71 3.69 11.29 12.50
N GLY A 72 2.36 11.36 12.59
CA GLY A 72 1.49 10.17 12.62
C GLY A 72 1.71 9.28 11.40
N LEU A 73 1.80 9.87 10.19
CA LEU A 73 2.15 9.14 8.98
C LEU A 73 3.55 8.51 9.06
N ILE A 74 4.57 9.23 9.52
CA ILE A 74 5.93 8.70 9.67
C ILE A 74 5.97 7.53 10.64
N ILE A 75 5.27 7.64 11.78
CA ILE A 75 5.17 6.57 12.78
C ILE A 75 4.46 5.35 12.17
N ALA A 76 3.35 5.56 11.45
CA ALA A 76 2.65 4.47 10.76
C ALA A 76 3.54 3.75 9.75
N LEU A 77 4.32 4.48 8.96
CA LEU A 77 5.26 3.89 8.00
C LEU A 77 6.38 3.12 8.69
N THR A 78 6.89 3.65 9.80
CA THR A 78 7.91 2.98 10.61
C THR A 78 7.36 1.69 11.22
N TYR A 79 6.12 1.74 11.75
CA TYR A 79 5.42 0.57 12.26
C TYR A 79 5.26 -0.50 11.17
N VAL A 80 4.76 -0.14 9.99
CA VAL A 80 4.58 -1.07 8.88
C VAL A 80 5.92 -1.66 8.43
N GLU A 81 6.97 -0.85 8.29
CA GLU A 81 8.32 -1.34 7.94
C GLU A 81 8.83 -2.36 8.97
N LEU A 82 8.63 -2.11 10.27
CA LEU A 82 9.03 -3.06 11.32
C LEU A 82 8.22 -4.36 11.27
N ARG A 83 6.92 -4.28 11.02
CA ARG A 83 6.00 -5.44 11.01
C ARG A 83 6.10 -6.29 9.74
N THR A 84 6.46 -5.67 8.62
CA THR A 84 6.60 -6.34 7.32
C THR A 84 7.98 -6.96 7.10
N ARG A 85 8.99 -6.63 7.93
CA ARG A 85 10.33 -7.21 7.85
C ARG A 85 10.30 -8.74 7.87
N LYS A 86 10.78 -9.34 6.75
CA LYS A 86 10.97 -10.79 6.53
C LYS A 86 9.75 -11.67 6.82
N GLY A 87 8.54 -11.12 6.66
CA GLY A 87 7.32 -11.81 7.10
C GLY A 87 6.17 -11.76 6.11
N LEU A 88 6.32 -11.15 4.94
CA LEU A 88 5.25 -11.04 3.96
C LEU A 88 5.19 -12.26 3.05
N ARG A 89 3.97 -12.79 2.89
CA ARG A 89 3.63 -13.74 1.83
C ARG A 89 3.58 -13.01 0.48
N ILE A 90 3.71 -13.73 -0.62
CA ILE A 90 3.67 -13.15 -1.97
C ILE A 90 2.35 -12.39 -2.20
N ASP A 91 1.22 -12.95 -1.77
CA ASP A 91 -0.10 -12.32 -1.90
C ASP A 91 -0.18 -10.98 -1.13
N ASP A 92 0.24 -10.98 0.15
CA ASP A 92 0.28 -9.78 0.99
C ASP A 92 1.21 -8.72 0.40
N PHE A 93 2.37 -9.14 -0.09
CA PHE A 93 3.37 -8.25 -0.66
C PHE A 93 2.84 -7.52 -1.91
N ILE A 94 2.19 -8.26 -2.80
CA ILE A 94 1.58 -7.69 -4.01
C ILE A 94 0.49 -6.68 -3.62
N GLN A 95 -0.36 -7.03 -2.65
CA GLN A 95 -1.42 -6.13 -2.18
C GLN A 95 -0.85 -4.85 -1.56
N ILE A 96 0.13 -4.96 -0.65
CA ILE A 96 0.79 -3.81 -0.02
C ILE A 96 1.45 -2.90 -1.06
N SER A 97 2.02 -3.48 -2.12
CA SER A 97 2.68 -2.74 -3.19
C SER A 97 1.72 -1.80 -3.95
N PHE A 98 0.45 -2.19 -4.11
CA PHE A 98 -0.55 -1.35 -4.78
C PHE A 98 -1.23 -0.34 -3.86
N ILE A 99 -1.42 -0.66 -2.57
CA ILE A 99 -2.12 0.21 -1.61
C ILE A 99 -1.20 1.25 -0.97
N SER A 100 0.08 0.95 -0.74
CA SER A 100 0.94 1.80 0.09
C SER A 100 1.02 3.24 -0.43
N LEU A 101 1.31 3.43 -1.72
CA LEU A 101 1.55 4.75 -2.28
C LEU A 101 0.30 5.66 -2.31
N PRO A 102 -0.89 5.22 -2.78
CA PRO A 102 -2.11 6.03 -2.69
C PRO A 102 -2.46 6.49 -1.26
N TYR A 103 -2.29 5.63 -0.27
CA TYR A 103 -2.65 5.97 1.11
C TYR A 103 -1.57 6.79 1.84
N ILE A 104 -0.29 6.66 1.45
CA ILE A 104 0.75 7.62 1.83
C ILE A 104 0.42 9.01 1.27
N SER A 105 0.04 9.08 -0.01
CA SER A 105 -0.38 10.32 -0.65
C SER A 105 -1.56 10.97 0.10
N LEU A 106 -2.53 10.16 0.54
CA LEU A 106 -3.63 10.66 1.39
C LEU A 106 -3.10 11.24 2.71
N GLY A 107 -2.23 10.53 3.43
CA GLY A 107 -1.65 11.04 4.69
C GLY A 107 -0.90 12.37 4.51
N VAL A 108 -0.16 12.51 3.40
CA VAL A 108 0.49 13.78 3.03
C VAL A 108 -0.55 14.88 2.76
N ALA A 109 -1.61 14.56 2.03
CA ALA A 109 -2.68 15.52 1.73
C ALA A 109 -3.34 16.02 3.02
N LEU A 110 -3.67 15.12 3.95
CA LEU A 110 -4.27 15.46 5.25
C LEU A 110 -3.37 16.40 6.07
N ALA A 111 -2.07 16.12 6.17
CA ALA A 111 -1.14 17.00 6.87
C ALA A 111 -1.04 18.39 6.18
N SER A 112 -1.07 18.40 4.85
CA SER A 112 -0.93 19.61 4.04
C SER A 112 -2.17 20.51 4.04
N GLN A 113 -3.31 20.04 4.55
CA GLN A 113 -4.50 20.86 4.75
C GLN A 113 -4.28 21.96 5.80
N PHE A 114 -3.47 21.68 6.82
CA PHE A 114 -3.17 22.66 7.86
C PHE A 114 -2.02 23.60 7.45
N TRP A 115 -1.01 23.08 6.76
CA TRP A 115 0.07 23.92 6.23
C TRP A 115 0.64 23.37 4.92
N ARG A 116 0.58 24.19 3.86
CA ARG A 116 1.00 23.79 2.50
C ARG A 116 2.47 23.37 2.40
N GLY A 117 3.33 23.78 3.32
CA GLY A 117 4.74 23.36 3.36
C GLY A 117 4.90 21.84 3.50
N PHE A 118 3.95 21.15 4.13
CA PHE A 118 3.95 19.68 4.22
C PHE A 118 3.79 18.98 2.87
N LEU A 119 3.31 19.69 1.84
CA LEU A 119 3.23 19.12 0.50
C LEU A 119 4.64 18.87 -0.06
N ALA A 120 5.54 19.85 0.08
CA ALA A 120 6.92 19.72 -0.37
C ALA A 120 7.66 18.61 0.40
N VAL A 121 7.50 18.61 1.73
CA VAL A 121 8.13 17.60 2.61
C VAL A 121 7.55 16.20 2.35
N GLY A 122 6.24 16.10 2.12
CA GLY A 122 5.56 14.85 1.82
C GLY A 122 5.90 14.29 0.43
N ILE A 123 6.07 15.13 -0.58
CA ILE A 123 6.59 14.72 -1.90
C ILE A 123 8.01 14.16 -1.76
N ALA A 124 8.86 14.80 -0.94
CA ALA A 124 10.19 14.28 -0.65
C ALA A 124 10.13 12.91 0.05
N LEU A 125 9.25 12.74 1.05
CA LEU A 125 9.02 11.46 1.71
C LEU A 125 8.56 10.37 0.72
N ILE A 126 7.61 10.68 -0.15
CA ILE A 126 7.16 9.77 -1.21
C ILE A 126 8.32 9.38 -2.13
N GLY A 127 9.13 10.35 -2.56
CA GLY A 127 10.32 10.11 -3.37
C GLY A 127 11.31 9.16 -2.69
N ILE A 128 11.53 9.32 -1.38
CA ILE A 128 12.38 8.42 -0.58
C ILE A 128 11.79 7.01 -0.54
N VAL A 129 10.50 6.85 -0.25
CA VAL A 129 9.82 5.55 -0.20
C VAL A 129 9.92 4.83 -1.55
N VAL A 130 9.67 5.54 -2.64
CA VAL A 130 9.78 4.99 -4.01
C VAL A 130 11.23 4.60 -4.32
N ALA A 131 12.20 5.44 -4.00
CA ALA A 131 13.62 5.15 -4.23
C ALA A 131 14.10 3.92 -3.44
N LEU A 132 13.67 3.77 -2.19
CA LEU A 132 13.97 2.60 -1.36
C LEU A 132 13.33 1.33 -1.92
N SER A 133 12.08 1.42 -2.36
CA SER A 133 11.36 0.32 -3.01
C SER A 133 12.06 -0.13 -4.30
N MET A 134 12.59 0.80 -5.09
CA MET A 134 13.36 0.47 -6.30
C MET A 134 14.71 -0.18 -6.00
N LYS A 135 15.41 0.23 -4.94
CA LYS A 135 16.72 -0.34 -4.55
C LYS A 135 16.58 -1.76 -4.02
N THR A 136 15.56 -2.03 -3.23
CA THR A 136 15.33 -3.35 -2.61
C THR A 136 13.88 -3.80 -2.78
N PRO A 137 13.48 -4.21 -4.00
CA PRO A 137 12.07 -4.43 -4.34
C PRO A 137 11.50 -5.73 -3.77
N LEU A 138 12.34 -6.60 -3.21
CA LEU A 138 11.91 -7.85 -2.55
C LEU A 138 12.06 -7.78 -1.03
N ARG A 139 12.31 -6.59 -0.48
CA ARG A 139 12.48 -6.39 0.96
C ARG A 139 11.18 -6.72 1.67
N GLY A 140 11.25 -7.57 2.69
CA GLY A 140 10.09 -7.97 3.50
C GLY A 140 9.44 -9.28 3.08
N LEU A 141 9.67 -9.77 1.85
CA LEU A 141 9.19 -11.07 1.40
C LEU A 141 9.88 -12.21 2.13
N ASN A 142 9.10 -13.20 2.56
CA ASN A 142 9.60 -14.49 3.03
C ASN A 142 9.47 -15.51 1.90
N VAL A 143 10.49 -15.57 1.05
CA VAL A 143 10.52 -16.43 -0.14
C VAL A 143 11.79 -17.27 -0.20
N LYS A 144 11.67 -18.45 -0.80
CA LYS A 144 12.75 -19.41 -1.07
C LYS A 144 12.86 -19.64 -2.58
N PRO A 145 14.02 -20.10 -3.08
CA PRO A 145 14.13 -20.51 -4.49
C PRO A 145 13.16 -21.65 -4.79
N CYS A 146 12.55 -21.62 -5.98
CA CYS A 146 11.72 -22.69 -6.50
C CYS A 146 12.50 -24.00 -6.69
N PRO A 147 11.83 -25.16 -6.72
CA PRO A 147 12.45 -26.42 -7.15
C PRO A 147 13.05 -26.29 -8.56
N GLN A 148 14.20 -26.92 -8.79
CA GLN A 148 14.91 -26.85 -10.08
C GLN A 148 14.05 -27.28 -11.27
N GLU A 149 13.11 -28.19 -11.06
CA GLU A 149 12.17 -28.70 -12.07
C GLU A 149 11.20 -27.64 -12.61
N ILE A 150 10.88 -26.63 -11.79
CA ILE A 150 9.97 -25.54 -12.14
C ILE A 150 10.73 -24.40 -12.81
N GLY A 151 12.01 -24.25 -12.48
CA GLY A 151 12.91 -23.24 -13.04
C GLY A 151 13.26 -22.12 -12.06
N ASP A 152 13.83 -21.06 -12.62
CA ASP A 152 14.39 -19.93 -11.87
C ASP A 152 13.28 -18.96 -11.43
N CYS A 153 12.70 -19.22 -10.25
CA CYS A 153 11.73 -18.38 -9.57
C CYS A 153 11.91 -18.38 -8.05
N LEU A 154 11.21 -17.47 -7.38
CA LEU A 154 11.06 -17.43 -5.93
C LEU A 154 9.63 -17.80 -5.55
N THR A 155 9.48 -18.56 -4.47
CA THR A 155 8.19 -19.06 -3.99
C THR A 155 8.06 -18.98 -2.48
N ASP A 156 6.84 -19.05 -1.99
CA ASP A 156 6.50 -19.20 -0.58
C ASP A 156 5.72 -20.50 -0.35
N GLU A 157 5.12 -20.69 0.83
CA GLU A 157 4.42 -21.95 1.14
C GLU A 157 2.96 -21.96 0.66
N ASP A 158 2.27 -20.82 0.77
CA ASP A 158 0.81 -20.77 0.75
C ASP A 158 0.19 -19.82 -0.28
N SER A 159 0.95 -18.95 -0.94
CA SER A 159 0.34 -17.94 -1.80
C SER A 159 -0.18 -18.53 -3.10
N LEU A 160 -1.13 -17.81 -3.70
CA LEU A 160 -1.71 -18.15 -5.00
C LEU A 160 -1.25 -17.22 -6.11
N MET A 161 -0.85 -15.98 -5.81
CA MET A 161 -0.51 -15.00 -6.83
C MET A 161 0.92 -15.16 -7.34
N GLY A 162 1.19 -14.57 -8.50
CA GLY A 162 2.52 -14.51 -9.08
C GLY A 162 2.72 -13.19 -9.79
N ALA A 163 3.94 -12.67 -9.75
CA ALA A 163 4.32 -11.42 -10.37
C ALA A 163 5.78 -11.44 -10.83
N VAL A 164 6.15 -10.46 -11.66
CA VAL A 164 7.55 -10.20 -12.03
C VAL A 164 7.97 -8.89 -11.38
N ILE A 165 8.91 -8.94 -10.44
CA ILE A 165 9.31 -7.80 -9.61
C ILE A 165 10.83 -7.69 -9.62
N GLY A 166 11.35 -6.51 -10.00
CA GLY A 166 12.80 -6.29 -10.07
C GLY A 166 13.54 -7.16 -11.09
N GLY A 167 12.82 -7.90 -11.94
CA GLY A 167 13.41 -8.91 -12.84
C GLY A 167 13.41 -10.33 -12.27
N ALA A 168 13.02 -10.52 -11.01
CA ALA A 168 12.77 -11.84 -10.43
C ALA A 168 11.31 -12.24 -10.66
N VAL A 169 11.08 -13.53 -10.95
CA VAL A 169 9.75 -14.12 -11.03
C VAL A 169 9.39 -14.64 -9.64
N ILE A 170 8.29 -14.13 -9.07
CA ILE A 170 7.74 -14.62 -7.81
C ILE A 170 6.43 -15.36 -8.09
N VAL A 171 6.28 -16.58 -7.58
CA VAL A 171 5.08 -17.42 -7.75
C VAL A 171 4.73 -18.10 -6.44
N GLY A 172 3.47 -17.98 -6.02
CA GLY A 172 3.00 -18.56 -4.77
C GLY A 172 3.10 -20.09 -4.71
N GLY A 173 3.40 -20.61 -3.52
CA GLY A 173 3.64 -22.05 -3.31
C GLY A 173 2.46 -22.94 -3.66
N ARG A 174 1.23 -22.50 -3.37
CA ARG A 174 0.02 -23.26 -3.75
C ARG A 174 -0.16 -23.31 -5.26
N THR A 175 0.18 -22.24 -5.96
CA THR A 175 0.16 -22.24 -7.43
C THR A 175 1.14 -23.26 -7.99
N LEU A 176 2.35 -23.37 -7.43
CA LEU A 176 3.30 -24.38 -7.88
C LEU A 176 2.83 -25.82 -7.66
N ARG A 177 2.08 -26.09 -6.59
CA ARG A 177 1.58 -27.43 -6.26
C ARG A 177 0.29 -27.81 -6.99
N GLU A 178 -0.60 -26.85 -7.20
CA GLU A 178 -1.96 -27.12 -7.67
C GLU A 178 -2.19 -26.75 -9.15
N PHE A 179 -1.37 -25.88 -9.73
CA PHE A 179 -1.52 -25.50 -11.13
C PHE A 179 -0.72 -26.47 -12.03
N PRO A 180 -1.39 -27.22 -12.93
CA PRO A 180 -0.75 -28.31 -13.68
C PRO A 180 0.36 -27.83 -14.63
N ARG A 181 0.31 -26.57 -15.10
CA ARG A 181 1.30 -25.98 -16.02
C ARG A 181 2.19 -24.95 -15.32
N ALA A 182 2.54 -25.18 -14.05
CA ALA A 182 3.32 -24.23 -13.24
C ALA A 182 4.69 -23.88 -13.85
N ARG A 183 5.40 -24.85 -14.43
CA ARG A 183 6.66 -24.62 -15.13
C ARG A 183 6.49 -23.68 -16.33
N GLU A 184 5.51 -23.98 -17.18
CA GLU A 184 5.21 -23.14 -18.34
C GLU A 184 4.80 -21.73 -17.92
N LEU A 185 4.02 -21.59 -16.84
CA LEU A 185 3.66 -20.29 -16.28
C LEU A 185 4.90 -19.47 -15.91
N VAL A 186 5.89 -20.06 -15.22
CA VAL A 186 7.14 -19.40 -14.84
C VAL A 186 7.94 -18.98 -16.07
N GLU A 187 8.09 -19.87 -17.05
CA GLU A 187 8.79 -19.57 -18.31
C GLU A 187 8.09 -18.43 -19.08
N CYS A 188 6.77 -18.45 -19.15
CA CYS A 188 5.96 -17.43 -19.79
C CYS A 188 6.07 -16.08 -19.06
N MET A 189 6.08 -16.07 -17.72
CA MET A 189 6.30 -14.84 -16.94
C MET A 189 7.69 -14.26 -17.17
N LYS A 190 8.72 -15.10 -17.29
CA LYS A 190 10.08 -14.67 -17.61
C LYS A 190 10.17 -14.03 -19.00
N ARG A 191 9.42 -14.56 -19.98
CA ARG A 191 9.32 -14.00 -21.35
C ARG A 191 8.48 -12.73 -21.45
N ALA A 192 7.53 -12.52 -20.53
CA ALA A 192 6.59 -11.39 -20.60
C ALA A 192 7.27 -10.02 -20.45
N GLY A 193 8.53 -10.00 -20.01
CA GLY A 193 9.35 -8.80 -19.96
C GLY A 193 8.90 -7.82 -18.87
N LYS A 194 9.63 -6.71 -18.74
CA LYS A 194 9.29 -5.65 -17.79
C LYS A 194 8.16 -4.79 -18.38
N PRO A 195 7.19 -4.32 -17.57
CA PRO A 195 6.21 -3.36 -18.05
C PRO A 195 6.91 -2.11 -18.58
N PRO A 196 6.39 -1.49 -19.66
CA PRO A 196 7.01 -0.33 -20.28
C PRO A 196 7.14 0.83 -19.28
N SER A 197 8.21 1.62 -19.40
CA SER A 197 8.52 2.74 -18.50
C SER A 197 7.35 3.73 -18.39
N LEU A 198 6.66 3.98 -19.50
CA LEU A 198 5.48 4.84 -19.55
C LEU A 198 4.38 4.38 -18.59
N ARG A 199 4.04 3.07 -18.57
CA ARG A 199 3.01 2.53 -17.67
C ARG A 199 3.41 2.60 -16.20
N LYS A 200 4.70 2.43 -15.90
CA LYS A 200 5.22 2.63 -14.54
C LYS A 200 5.07 4.08 -14.10
N ALA A 201 5.41 5.03 -14.98
CA ALA A 201 5.22 6.46 -14.71
C ALA A 201 3.74 6.82 -14.54
N THR A 202 2.85 6.30 -15.41
CA THR A 202 1.40 6.50 -15.26
C THR A 202 0.86 5.89 -13.98
N GLY A 203 1.28 4.68 -13.60
CA GLY A 203 0.88 4.05 -12.34
C GLY A 203 1.35 4.85 -11.11
N LEU A 204 2.55 5.43 -11.17
CA LEU A 204 3.05 6.33 -10.14
C LEU A 204 2.19 7.60 -10.05
N LEU A 205 1.92 8.27 -11.18
CA LEU A 205 1.08 9.47 -11.22
C LEU A 205 -0.33 9.23 -10.70
N VAL A 206 -0.95 8.10 -11.09
CA VAL A 206 -2.26 7.69 -10.57
C VAL A 206 -2.22 7.52 -9.06
N SER A 207 -1.15 6.94 -8.51
CA SER A 207 -0.99 6.76 -7.06
C SER A 207 -0.80 8.08 -6.29
N LEU A 208 -0.54 9.18 -6.98
CA LEU A 208 -0.43 10.52 -6.40
C LEU A 208 -1.73 11.31 -6.45
N LEU A 209 -2.77 10.83 -7.13
CA LEU A 209 -4.08 11.51 -7.21
C LEU A 209 -4.67 11.89 -5.84
N PRO A 210 -4.51 11.11 -4.75
CA PRO A 210 -5.02 11.51 -3.44
C PRO A 210 -4.40 12.81 -2.90
N LEU A 211 -3.24 13.24 -3.42
CA LEU A 211 -2.66 14.56 -3.09
C LEU A 211 -3.56 15.72 -3.54
N LEU A 212 -4.40 15.53 -4.56
CA LEU A 212 -5.34 16.56 -5.02
C LEU A 212 -6.40 16.90 -3.96
N ALA A 213 -6.58 16.05 -2.94
CA ALA A 213 -7.42 16.36 -1.80
C ALA A 213 -6.96 17.63 -1.05
N VAL A 214 -5.70 18.07 -1.24
CA VAL A 214 -5.20 19.33 -0.66
C VAL A 214 -5.96 20.58 -1.17
N LEU A 215 -6.61 20.47 -2.33
CA LEU A 215 -7.36 21.57 -2.95
C LEU A 215 -8.77 21.73 -2.33
N LEU A 216 -9.20 20.74 -1.55
CA LEU A 216 -10.48 20.77 -0.85
C LEU A 216 -10.34 21.53 0.49
N PRO A 217 -11.46 22.08 1.01
CA PRO A 217 -11.47 22.69 2.33
C PRO A 217 -11.25 21.66 3.44
N PRO A 218 -10.55 21.99 4.53
CA PRO A 218 -10.33 21.07 5.64
C PRO A 218 -11.65 20.60 6.24
N GLY A 219 -11.75 19.29 6.50
CA GLY A 219 -12.96 18.67 7.02
C GLY A 219 -13.25 17.29 6.45
N ASP A 220 -14.45 16.80 6.74
CA ASP A 220 -14.92 15.47 6.37
C ASP A 220 -14.93 15.26 4.86
N ILE A 221 -15.16 16.32 4.08
CA ILE A 221 -15.15 16.26 2.61
C ILE A 221 -13.76 15.85 2.10
N THR A 222 -12.68 16.43 2.65
CA THR A 222 -11.31 16.05 2.30
C THR A 222 -11.01 14.61 2.65
N VAL A 223 -11.47 14.14 3.82
CA VAL A 223 -11.33 12.75 4.24
C VAL A 223 -12.04 11.81 3.27
N ILE A 224 -13.32 12.06 2.99
CA ILE A 224 -14.15 11.20 2.15
C ILE A 224 -13.61 11.17 0.72
N ALA A 225 -13.36 12.35 0.13
CA ALA A 225 -12.82 12.45 -1.22
C ALA A 225 -11.40 11.86 -1.30
N GLY A 226 -10.57 12.08 -0.29
CA GLY A 226 -9.22 11.53 -0.20
C GLY A 226 -9.20 10.00 -0.12
N LEU A 227 -10.06 9.40 0.70
CA LEU A 227 -10.22 7.94 0.79
C LEU A 227 -10.77 7.36 -0.51
N ALA A 228 -11.81 7.97 -1.08
CA ALA A 228 -12.38 7.53 -2.35
C ALA A 228 -11.35 7.58 -3.48
N THR A 229 -10.60 8.68 -3.59
CA THR A 229 -9.53 8.81 -4.58
C THR A 229 -8.39 7.84 -4.35
N ALA A 230 -7.98 7.58 -3.10
CA ALA A 230 -6.96 6.57 -2.78
C ALA A 230 -7.39 5.15 -3.18
N TYR A 231 -8.64 4.80 -2.89
CA TYR A 231 -9.22 3.53 -3.29
C TYR A 231 -9.28 3.37 -4.82
N ILE A 232 -9.82 4.38 -5.52
CA ILE A 232 -9.88 4.38 -7.00
C ILE A 232 -8.47 4.31 -7.60
N SER A 233 -7.51 5.05 -7.06
CA SER A 233 -6.12 5.05 -7.52
C SER A 233 -5.48 3.66 -7.37
N THR A 234 -5.77 2.96 -6.27
CA THR A 234 -5.34 1.57 -6.07
C THR A 234 -5.90 0.66 -7.16
N LEU A 235 -7.20 0.76 -7.46
CA LEU A 235 -7.85 -0.05 -8.49
C LEU A 235 -7.30 0.23 -9.89
N ILE A 236 -7.11 1.50 -10.24
CA ILE A 236 -6.55 1.91 -11.53
C ILE A 236 -5.09 1.46 -11.63
N GLY A 237 -4.29 1.64 -10.57
CA GLY A 237 -2.90 1.20 -10.52
C GLY A 237 -2.76 -0.31 -10.72
N ALA A 238 -3.57 -1.10 -10.00
CA ALA A 238 -3.64 -2.55 -10.19
C ALA A 238 -4.09 -2.91 -11.62
N ALA A 239 -5.08 -2.22 -12.17
CA ALA A 239 -5.55 -2.45 -13.53
C ALA A 239 -4.50 -2.10 -14.61
N LEU A 240 -3.75 -1.01 -14.47
CA LEU A 240 -2.71 -0.61 -15.43
C LEU A 240 -1.54 -1.58 -15.47
N VAL A 241 -1.23 -2.19 -14.32
CA VAL A 241 -0.14 -3.17 -14.19
C VAL A 241 -0.59 -4.55 -14.68
N THR A 242 -1.87 -4.89 -14.54
CA THR A 242 -2.41 -6.23 -14.89
C THR A 242 -3.07 -6.31 -16.27
N LYS A 243 -3.72 -5.25 -16.77
CA LYS A 243 -4.39 -5.22 -18.08
C LYS A 243 -3.45 -4.79 -19.19
N GLY A 244 -3.47 -5.53 -20.29
CA GLY A 244 -2.82 -5.14 -21.55
C GLY A 244 -1.33 -5.46 -21.64
N GLN A 245 -0.79 -6.37 -20.82
CA GLN A 245 0.46 -7.03 -21.17
C GLN A 245 0.16 -8.09 -22.24
N PRO A 246 0.81 -8.05 -23.42
CA PRO A 246 0.77 -9.17 -24.33
C PRO A 246 1.41 -10.35 -23.59
N ALA A 247 0.57 -11.28 -23.13
CA ALA A 247 1.06 -12.48 -22.49
C ALA A 247 1.76 -13.30 -23.59
N PRO A 248 3.06 -13.62 -23.46
CA PRO A 248 3.76 -14.45 -24.44
C PRO A 248 3.14 -15.85 -24.56
N CYS A 249 2.31 -16.24 -23.59
CA CYS A 249 1.50 -17.45 -23.59
C CYS A 249 0.05 -17.12 -23.19
N PRO A 250 -0.81 -16.74 -24.15
CA PRO A 250 -2.18 -16.29 -23.85
C PRO A 250 -3.04 -17.41 -23.24
N GLU A 251 -2.81 -18.67 -23.63
CA GLU A 251 -3.52 -19.84 -23.13
C GLU A 251 -3.21 -20.11 -21.66
N VAL A 252 -1.93 -20.24 -21.30
CA VAL A 252 -1.48 -20.44 -19.91
C VAL A 252 -1.93 -19.30 -19.02
N ALA A 253 -1.85 -18.05 -19.51
CA ALA A 253 -2.31 -16.88 -18.77
C ALA A 253 -3.83 -16.87 -18.54
N ARG A 254 -4.62 -17.44 -19.46
CA ARG A 254 -6.07 -17.59 -19.33
C ARG A 254 -6.40 -18.70 -18.33
N GLU A 255 -5.79 -19.87 -18.46
CA GLU A 255 -5.95 -20.99 -17.52
C GLU A 255 -5.57 -20.58 -16.09
N TYR A 256 -4.47 -19.85 -15.93
CA TYR A 256 -4.05 -19.34 -14.62
C TYR A 256 -5.06 -18.33 -14.04
N ARG A 257 -5.62 -17.44 -14.87
CA ARG A 257 -6.70 -16.52 -14.43
C ARG A 257 -7.96 -17.29 -14.00
N GLU A 258 -8.33 -18.33 -14.74
CA GLU A 258 -9.47 -19.19 -14.38
C GLU A 258 -9.21 -19.97 -13.09
N PHE A 259 -7.99 -20.48 -12.91
CA PHE A 259 -7.54 -21.13 -11.68
C PHE A 259 -7.64 -20.19 -10.48
N LEU A 260 -7.08 -18.97 -10.58
CA LEU A 260 -7.19 -17.95 -9.55
C LEU A 260 -8.65 -17.61 -9.24
N ARG A 261 -9.50 -17.47 -10.26
CA ARG A 261 -10.93 -17.16 -10.06
C ARG A 261 -11.67 -18.28 -9.34
N LYS A 262 -11.39 -19.54 -9.67
CA LYS A 262 -11.99 -20.71 -9.02
C LYS A 262 -11.50 -20.86 -7.57
N ARG A 263 -10.23 -20.60 -7.30
CA ARG A 263 -9.64 -20.73 -5.95
C ARG A 263 -9.95 -19.55 -5.04
N LYS A 264 -9.92 -18.31 -5.53
CA LYS A 264 -10.35 -17.13 -4.75
C LYS A 264 -11.81 -17.23 -4.33
N ARG A 265 -12.72 -17.65 -5.23
CA ARG A 265 -14.13 -17.90 -4.89
C ARG A 265 -14.34 -18.98 -3.82
N LYS A 266 -13.44 -19.97 -3.71
CA LYS A 266 -13.53 -20.98 -2.65
C LYS A 266 -13.02 -20.48 -1.30
N ILE A 267 -12.15 -19.48 -1.29
CA ILE A 267 -11.63 -18.86 -0.06
C ILE A 267 -12.64 -17.83 0.46
N ASP A 268 -13.30 -17.07 -0.42
CA ASP A 268 -14.36 -16.11 -0.03
C ASP A 268 -15.64 -16.77 0.51
N VAL A 269 -15.86 -18.06 0.24
CA VAL A 269 -17.05 -18.83 0.71
C VAL A 269 -16.76 -19.58 2.03
N ALA A 270 -15.51 -19.61 2.49
CA ALA A 270 -15.09 -20.27 3.72
C ALA A 270 -14.82 -19.29 4.89
N VAL A 271 -15.31 -18.05 4.78
CA VAL A 271 -15.34 -17.06 5.88
C VAL A 271 -16.77 -16.93 6.39
#